data_AF-A0A1I7UW20-F1
#
_entry.id   AF-A0A1I7UW20-F1
#
_cell.length_a   1.000
_cell.length_b   1.000
_cell.length_c   1.000
_cell.angle_alpha   90.00
_cell.angle_beta   90.00
_cell.angle_gamma   90.00
#
_symmetry.space_group_name_H-M   'P 1'
#
loop_
_entity.id
_entity.type
_entity.pdbx_description
1 polymer ?
#
loop_
_entity_poly.entity_id
_entity_poly.type
_entity_poly.pdbx_seq_one_letter_code
_entity_poly.pdbx_strand_id
1 'polypeptide(L)'
;MVKLLILLFVSLSALAAPMTEQEALNELRNAGMSENGLNTLIKLDNEFKEQYPVVGVNKAASDKFIAEFSVKAQSVVNSLTPEDQTVYNNHVKKYSQE
;
A
#
# COMPACT_ATOMS: atom_id res chain seq x y z
N MET A 1 15.36 -7.78 2.76
CA MET A 1 14.30 -7.44 1.78
C MET A 1 13.10 -6.87 2.54
N VAL A 2 13.21 -5.64 3.05
CA VAL A 2 12.16 -4.93 3.81
C VAL A 2 11.95 -3.56 3.17
N LYS A 3 11.76 -3.54 1.84
CA LYS A 3 11.58 -2.32 1.05
C LYS A 3 10.26 -2.28 0.28
N LEU A 4 9.41 -3.32 0.37
CA LEU A 4 8.32 -3.53 -0.59
C LEU A 4 6.92 -3.14 -0.08
N LEU A 5 6.75 -2.80 1.20
CA LEU A 5 5.41 -2.65 1.80
C LEU A 5 5.06 -1.25 2.31
N ILE A 6 5.94 -0.25 2.09
CA ILE A 6 5.72 1.16 2.46
C ILE A 6 5.88 2.07 1.23
N LEU A 7 5.53 1.58 0.04
CA LEU A 7 5.53 2.40 -1.18
C LEU A 7 4.13 2.90 -1.55
N LEU A 8 3.24 3.06 -0.58
CA LEU A 8 2.12 4.00 -0.75
C LEU A 8 2.42 5.40 -0.21
N PHE A 9 3.52 5.63 0.54
CA PHE A 9 3.77 6.94 1.15
C PHE A 9 5.23 7.45 1.20
N VAL A 10 6.22 6.74 0.65
CA VAL A 10 7.62 7.26 0.62
C VAL A 10 8.33 6.97 -0.71
N SER A 11 7.93 7.66 -1.78
CA SER A 11 8.75 7.87 -2.98
C SER A 11 8.77 9.34 -3.36
N LEU A 12 9.32 10.18 -2.48
CA LEU A 12 9.85 11.49 -2.85
C LEU A 12 11.21 11.26 -3.54
N SER A 13 11.24 11.13 -4.87
CA SER A 13 12.37 11.50 -5.74
C SER A 13 12.11 11.21 -7.23
N ALA A 14 11.27 11.99 -7.91
CA ALA A 14 11.42 12.33 -9.34
C ALA A 14 10.23 13.18 -9.82
N LEU A 15 10.45 14.48 -10.02
CA LEU A 15 9.78 15.47 -10.91
C LEU A 15 8.28 15.40 -11.31
N ALA A 16 7.45 14.53 -10.73
CA ALA A 16 6.01 14.46 -10.87
C ALA A 16 5.36 14.66 -9.49
N ALA A 17 4.21 15.33 -9.44
CA ALA A 17 3.46 15.42 -8.19
C ALA A 17 3.15 14.00 -7.70
N PRO A 18 3.24 13.73 -6.37
CA PRO A 18 2.88 12.42 -5.85
C PRO A 18 1.45 12.08 -6.27
N MET A 19 1.25 10.88 -6.81
CA MET A 19 -0.06 10.37 -7.20
C MET A 19 -1.03 10.49 -6.02
N THR A 20 -2.22 11.03 -6.28
CA THR A 20 -3.29 11.08 -5.27
C THR A 20 -3.87 9.68 -5.04
N GLU A 21 -4.44 9.46 -3.85
CA GLU A 21 -5.13 8.21 -3.53
C GLU A 21 -6.23 7.87 -4.55
N GLN A 22 -6.99 8.88 -5.00
CA GLN A 22 -8.04 8.69 -5.99
C GLN A 22 -7.47 8.27 -7.36
N GLU A 23 -6.33 8.81 -7.76
CA GLU A 23 -5.65 8.41 -8.99
C GLU A 23 -5.14 6.96 -8.90
N ALA A 24 -4.54 6.56 -7.78
CA ALA A 24 -4.10 5.20 -7.55
C ALA A 24 -5.26 4.19 -7.59
N LEU A 25 -6.39 4.52 -6.93
CA LEU A 25 -7.60 3.69 -6.97
C LEU A 25 -8.19 3.60 -8.39
N ASN A 26 -8.17 4.70 -9.13
CA ASN A 26 -8.62 4.72 -10.53
C ASN A 26 -7.72 3.85 -11.42
N GLU A 27 -6.39 3.90 -11.23
CA GLU A 27 -5.48 3.04 -11.96
C GLU A 27 -5.73 1.55 -11.68
N LEU A 28 -5.87 1.16 -10.41
CA LEU A 28 -6.16 -0.22 -10.03
C LEU A 28 -7.50 -0.70 -10.61
N ARG A 29 -8.54 0.15 -10.54
CA ARG A 29 -9.84 -0.12 -11.15
C ARG A 29 -9.75 -0.29 -12.66
N ASN A 30 -9.07 0.62 -13.36
CA ASN A 30 -8.88 0.55 -14.81
C ASN A 30 -8.04 -0.66 -15.24
N ALA A 31 -7.14 -1.14 -14.37
CA ALA A 31 -6.37 -2.35 -14.57
C ALA A 31 -7.16 -3.64 -14.27
N GLY A 32 -8.42 -3.54 -13.85
CA GLY A 32 -9.33 -4.67 -13.65
C GLY A 32 -9.39 -5.21 -12.23
N MET A 33 -8.91 -4.46 -11.22
CA MET A 33 -9.11 -4.85 -9.82
C MET A 33 -10.60 -4.82 -9.46
N SER A 34 -11.07 -5.87 -8.80
CA SER A 34 -12.46 -5.95 -8.33
C SER A 34 -12.75 -4.91 -7.25
N GLU A 35 -14.03 -4.50 -7.11
CA GLU A 35 -14.44 -3.58 -6.03
C GLU A 35 -14.16 -4.18 -4.64
N ASN A 36 -14.24 -5.51 -4.49
CA ASN A 36 -13.86 -6.16 -3.23
C ASN A 36 -12.35 -6.03 -2.95
N GLY A 37 -11.51 -6.18 -3.98
CA GLY A 37 -10.08 -5.96 -3.88
C GLY A 37 -9.74 -4.50 -3.52
N LEU A 38 -10.38 -3.54 -4.20
CA LEU A 38 -10.24 -2.11 -3.90
C LEU A 38 -10.64 -1.79 -2.46
N ASN A 39 -11.83 -2.23 -2.02
CA ASN A 39 -12.30 -2.02 -0.65
C ASN A 39 -11.36 -2.64 0.40
N THR A 40 -10.77 -3.79 0.09
CA THR A 40 -9.80 -4.46 0.95
C THR A 40 -8.52 -3.61 1.11
N LEU A 41 -8.01 -3.03 0.02
CA LEU A 41 -6.85 -2.14 0.06
C LEU A 41 -7.16 -0.81 0.74
N ILE A 42 -8.33 -0.22 0.48
CA ILE A 42 -8.80 1.02 1.15
C ILE A 42 -8.90 0.81 2.66
N LYS A 43 -9.45 -0.33 3.10
CA LYS A 43 -9.52 -0.66 4.52
C LYS A 43 -8.13 -0.75 5.15
N LEU A 44 -7.20 -1.44 4.48
CA LEU A 44 -5.82 -1.53 4.95
C LEU A 44 -5.16 -0.16 5.06
N ASP A 45 -5.31 0.70 4.06
CA ASP A 45 -4.76 2.06 4.07
C ASP A 45 -5.34 2.93 5.20
N ASN A 46 -6.66 2.88 5.40
CA ASN A 46 -7.31 3.59 6.51
C ASN A 46 -6.82 3.10 7.88
N GLU A 47 -6.62 1.80 8.06
CA GLU A 47 -6.06 1.24 9.29
C GLU A 47 -4.63 1.75 9.55
N PHE A 48 -3.81 1.90 8.51
CA PHE A 48 -2.48 2.50 8.65
C PHE A 48 -2.58 3.97 9.08
N LYS A 49 -3.40 4.77 8.38
CA LYS A 49 -3.59 6.21 8.65
C LYS A 49 -4.13 6.48 10.06
N GLU A 50 -4.98 5.59 10.58
CA GLU A 50 -5.51 5.70 11.94
C GLU A 50 -4.47 5.34 13.00
N GLN A 51 -3.70 4.25 12.80
CA GLN A 51 -2.84 3.70 13.84
C GLN A 51 -1.43 4.31 13.85
N TYR A 52 -0.87 4.66 12.69
CA TYR A 52 0.50 5.17 12.60
C TYR A 52 0.72 6.47 13.38
N PRO A 53 -0.17 7.48 13.36
CA PRO A 53 0.01 8.71 14.14
C PRO A 53 0.10 8.48 15.65
N VAL A 54 -0.55 7.43 16.16
CA VAL A 54 -0.53 7.08 17.60
C VAL A 54 0.85 6.61 18.05
N VAL A 55 1.59 5.93 17.16
CA VAL A 55 2.92 5.37 17.45
C VAL A 55 4.07 6.20 16.86
N GLY A 56 3.77 7.10 15.92
CA GLY A 56 4.75 7.85 15.12
C GLY A 56 5.62 8.84 15.91
N VAL A 57 5.24 9.18 17.14
CA VAL A 57 6.02 10.04 18.05
C VAL A 57 7.18 9.31 18.74
N ASN A 58 7.19 7.96 18.71
CA ASN A 58 8.24 7.14 19.32
C ASN A 58 8.86 6.21 18.26
N LYS A 59 10.15 6.39 17.98
CA LYS A 59 10.85 5.62 16.94
C LYS A 59 10.76 4.11 17.12
N ALA A 60 10.94 3.61 18.35
CA ALA A 60 10.89 2.17 18.60
C ALA A 60 9.47 1.61 18.41
N ALA A 61 8.45 2.36 18.80
CA ALA A 61 7.05 2.00 18.60
C ALA A 61 6.66 2.06 17.11
N SER A 62 7.09 3.09 16.39
CA SER A 62 6.84 3.22 14.94
C SER A 62 7.55 2.13 14.15
N ASP A 63 8.81 1.80 14.47
CA ASP A 63 9.55 0.73 13.79
C ASP A 63 8.87 -0.63 14.00
N LYS A 64 8.43 -0.91 15.25
CA LYS A 64 7.69 -2.13 15.57
C LYS A 64 6.37 -2.19 14.81
N PHE A 65 5.60 -1.10 14.82
CA PHE A 65 4.33 -1.01 14.10
C PHE A 65 4.53 -1.25 12.59
N ILE A 66 5.53 -0.62 11.98
CA ILE A 66 5.85 -0.81 10.56
C ILE A 66 6.14 -2.27 10.25
N ALA A 67 6.93 -2.95 11.09
CA ALA A 67 7.26 -4.36 10.91
C ALA A 67 6.01 -5.26 10.99
N GLU A 68 5.18 -5.05 12.00
CA GLU A 68 3.93 -5.80 12.19
C GLU A 68 2.92 -5.52 11.08
N PHE A 69 2.77 -4.25 10.71
CA PHE A 69 1.86 -3.81 9.66
C PHE A 69 2.28 -4.33 8.29
N SER A 70 3.59 -4.43 8.02
CA SER A 70 4.10 -5.04 6.78
C SER A 70 3.68 -6.52 6.65
N VAL A 71 3.72 -7.29 7.74
CA VAL A 71 3.25 -8.68 7.73
C VAL A 71 1.74 -8.74 7.48
N LYS A 72 0.97 -7.87 8.13
CA LYS A 72 -0.48 -7.77 7.92
C LYS A 72 -0.84 -7.41 6.48
N ALA A 73 -0.20 -6.38 5.94
CA ALA A 73 -0.42 -5.93 4.57
C ALA A 73 -0.07 -7.03 3.55
N GLN A 74 1.01 -7.79 3.75
CA GLN A 74 1.29 -8.96 2.92
C GLN A 74 0.20 -10.03 3.03
N SER A 75 -0.31 -10.30 4.23
CA SER A 75 -1.42 -11.24 4.42
C SER A 75 -2.70 -10.79 3.72
N VAL A 76 -2.98 -9.48 3.70
CA VAL A 76 -4.12 -8.90 2.99
C VAL A 76 -3.96 -9.07 1.48
N VAL A 77 -2.78 -8.75 0.93
CA VAL A 77 -2.50 -8.97 -0.51
C VAL A 77 -2.67 -10.45 -0.87
N ASN A 78 -2.17 -11.37 -0.05
CA ASN A 78 -2.31 -12.81 -0.28
C ASN A 78 -3.78 -13.30 -0.20
N SER A 79 -4.68 -12.53 0.42
CA SER A 79 -6.11 -12.85 0.54
C SER A 79 -6.95 -12.40 -0.66
N LEU A 80 -6.38 -11.56 -1.55
CA LEU A 80 -7.02 -11.14 -2.79
C LEU A 80 -7.17 -12.34 -3.75
N THR A 81 -8.05 -12.22 -4.74
CA THR A 81 -8.13 -13.22 -5.82
C THR A 81 -6.84 -13.24 -6.63
N PRO A 82 -6.51 -14.34 -7.35
CA PRO A 82 -5.32 -14.38 -8.21
C PRO A 82 -5.27 -13.24 -9.25
N GLU A 83 -6.43 -12.84 -9.77
CA GLU A 83 -6.56 -11.71 -10.71
C GLU A 83 -6.22 -10.38 -10.01
N ASP A 84 -6.81 -10.11 -8.85
CA ASP A 84 -6.57 -8.88 -8.08
C ASP A 84 -5.12 -8.81 -7.57
N GLN A 85 -4.53 -9.94 -7.16
CA GLN A 85 -3.11 -10.04 -6.82
C GLN A 85 -2.22 -9.67 -8.00
N THR A 86 -2.57 -10.13 -9.21
CA THR A 86 -1.82 -9.79 -10.43
C THR A 86 -1.88 -8.30 -10.71
N VAL A 87 -3.05 -7.68 -10.60
CA VAL A 87 -3.23 -6.23 -10.76
C VAL A 87 -2.41 -5.45 -9.73
N TYR A 88 -2.52 -5.81 -8.44
CA TYR A 88 -1.74 -5.19 -7.37
C TYR A 88 -0.23 -5.31 -7.62
N ASN A 89 0.25 -6.51 -7.95
CA ASN A 89 1.68 -6.75 -8.18
C ASN A 89 2.22 -5.97 -9.39
N ASN A 90 1.42 -5.82 -10.44
CA ASN A 90 1.80 -5.01 -11.60
C ASN A 90 1.85 -3.51 -11.26
N HIS A 91 0.89 -3.02 -10.47
CA HIS A 91 0.89 -1.65 -9.96
C HIS A 91 2.14 -1.38 -9.09
N VAL A 92 2.44 -2.27 -8.12
CA VAL A 92 3.65 -2.16 -7.29
C VAL A 92 4.92 -2.17 -8.15
N LYS A 93 5.03 -3.07 -9.14
CA LYS A 93 6.19 -3.12 -10.04
C LYS A 93 6.37 -1.82 -10.83
N LYS A 94 5.30 -1.20 -11.30
CA LYS A 94 5.34 0.07 -12.06
C LYS A 94 6.03 1.17 -11.25
N TYR A 95 5.72 1.29 -9.96
CA TYR A 95 6.21 2.37 -9.09
C TYR A 95 7.38 1.99 -8.19
N SER A 96 7.81 0.72 -8.17
CA SER A 96 9.01 0.28 -7.44
C SER A 96 10.30 0.35 -8.27
N GLN A 97 10.20 0.72 -9.56
CA GLN A 97 11.33 0.85 -10.49
C GLN A 97 11.72 2.31 -10.76
N GLU A 98 11.03 3.26 -10.12
CA GLU A 98 11.42 4.67 -10.04
C GLU A 98 12.27 4.91 -8.77
#